data_AF-A0A0V0R8N6-F1
#
_entry.id   AF-A0A0V0R8N6-F1
#
_cell.length_a   1.000
_cell.length_b   1.000
_cell.length_c   1.000
_cell.angle_alpha   90.00
_cell.angle_beta   90.00
_cell.angle_gamma   90.00
#
_symmetry.space_group_name_H-M   'P 1'
#
loop_
_entity.id
_entity.type
_entity.pdbx_description
1 polymer ?
#
loop_
_entity_poly.entity_id
_entity_poly.type
_entity_poly.pdbx_seq_one_letter_code
_entity_poly.pdbx_strand_id
1 'polypeptide(L)'
;MCSTTQIIILFFLQEFDSIVDNKYLQQHINIPENEYNKAVYFLKKNNIVKEQNQMENQKKIDKKEKEIDVKQDPNQKIYLNKELNLPSLKPLNIKPKGKIKKQEEEIKLKLQQEEAQKKLKIERSYIIQSKIVVVMKSRKTLNIQELVQEVTNLLVNIFQVQIKDIKQQVDQLIERDYLKRDTQNFSILHYQA
;
A
#
# COMPACT_ATOMS: atom_id res chain seq x y z
N MET A 1 -5.88 -24.38 10.77
CA MET A 1 -6.31 -22.98 10.50
C MET A 1 -5.37 -22.36 9.49
N CYS A 2 -5.84 -22.21 8.25
CA CYS A 2 -5.11 -21.59 7.14
C CYS A 2 -5.62 -20.17 6.87
N SER A 3 -4.90 -19.38 6.08
CA SER A 3 -5.42 -18.16 5.44
C SER A 3 -6.20 -18.50 4.17
N THR A 4 -7.03 -17.57 3.67
CA THR A 4 -7.76 -17.72 2.39
C THR A 4 -6.81 -18.01 1.23
N THR A 5 -5.66 -17.31 1.17
CA THR A 5 -4.64 -17.52 0.15
C THR A 5 -4.00 -18.90 0.22
N GLN A 6 -3.75 -19.42 1.43
CA GLN A 6 -3.27 -20.79 1.62
C GLN A 6 -4.32 -21.82 1.19
N ILE A 7 -5.61 -21.58 1.46
CA ILE A 7 -6.70 -22.47 1.05
C ILE A 7 -6.81 -22.54 -0.46
N ILE A 8 -6.76 -21.41 -1.16
CA ILE A 8 -6.83 -21.36 -2.63
C ILE A 8 -5.67 -22.16 -3.25
N ILE A 9 -4.45 -21.97 -2.75
CA ILE A 9 -3.27 -22.71 -3.23
C ILE A 9 -3.44 -24.22 -2.97
N LEU A 10 -3.91 -24.61 -1.79
CA LEU A 10 -4.12 -26.03 -1.46
C LEU A 10 -5.24 -26.66 -2.28
N PHE A 11 -6.33 -25.94 -2.54
CA PHE A 11 -7.42 -26.40 -3.40
C PHE A 11 -6.92 -26.65 -4.81
N PHE A 12 -6.18 -25.69 -5.37
CA PHE A 12 -5.60 -25.84 -6.70
C PHE A 12 -4.62 -27.02 -6.75
N LEU A 13 -3.69 -27.14 -5.79
CA LEU A 13 -2.76 -28.28 -5.71
C LEU A 13 -3.45 -29.63 -5.46
N GLN A 14 -4.69 -29.66 -4.97
CA GLN A 14 -5.44 -30.90 -4.82
C GLN A 14 -6.01 -31.39 -6.17
N GLU A 15 -6.31 -30.48 -7.09
CA GLU A 15 -6.77 -30.84 -8.44
C GLU A 15 -5.63 -31.41 -9.30
N PHE A 16 -4.39 -31.04 -9.02
CA PHE A 16 -3.21 -31.56 -9.69
C PHE A 16 -2.52 -32.60 -8.80
N ASP A 17 -2.73 -33.90 -9.10
CA ASP A 17 -2.04 -35.01 -8.42
C ASP A 17 -0.51 -35.03 -8.66
N SER A 18 -0.01 -34.13 -9.49
CA SER A 18 1.37 -34.02 -9.96
C SER A 18 2.07 -32.74 -9.50
N ILE A 19 3.39 -32.70 -9.69
CA ILE A 19 4.21 -31.50 -9.48
C ILE A 19 3.77 -30.37 -10.40
N VAL A 20 3.59 -29.17 -9.83
CA VAL A 20 3.20 -27.96 -10.55
C VAL A 20 4.29 -26.90 -10.46
N ASP A 21 4.55 -26.22 -11.56
CA ASP A 21 5.48 -25.09 -11.61
C ASP A 21 4.91 -23.89 -10.85
N ASN A 22 5.75 -23.22 -10.06
CA ASN A 22 5.37 -22.06 -9.26
C ASN A 22 4.86 -20.90 -10.14
N LYS A 23 5.51 -20.66 -11.29
CA LYS A 23 5.06 -19.69 -12.28
C LYS A 23 3.65 -20.01 -12.81
N TYR A 24 3.36 -21.28 -13.06
CA TYR A 24 2.04 -21.70 -13.54
C TYR A 24 0.97 -21.43 -12.47
N LEU A 25 1.25 -21.81 -11.23
CA LEU A 25 0.37 -21.53 -10.08
C LEU A 25 0.11 -20.02 -9.92
N GLN A 26 1.14 -19.18 -9.97
CA GLN A 26 1.00 -17.72 -9.86
C GLN A 26 0.14 -17.11 -10.98
N GLN A 27 0.20 -17.65 -12.18
CA GLN A 27 -0.57 -17.12 -13.33
C GLN A 27 -2.04 -17.54 -13.28
N HIS A 28 -2.32 -18.75 -12.77
CA HIS A 28 -3.68 -19.28 -12.71
C HIS A 28 -4.42 -18.94 -11.42
N ILE A 29 -3.68 -18.67 -10.34
CA ILE A 29 -4.21 -18.24 -9.06
C ILE A 29 -4.16 -16.71 -9.02
N ASN A 30 -5.32 -16.06 -9.18
CA ASN A 30 -5.46 -14.59 -9.14
C ASN A 30 -5.22 -14.01 -7.73
N ILE A 31 -3.99 -14.13 -7.24
CA ILE A 31 -3.53 -13.64 -5.93
C ILE A 31 -2.32 -12.73 -6.16
N PRO A 32 -2.23 -11.57 -5.46
CA PRO A 32 -1.06 -10.71 -5.54
C PRO A 32 0.24 -11.46 -5.21
N GLU A 33 1.31 -11.21 -5.96
CA GLU A 33 2.58 -11.95 -5.87
C GLU A 33 3.14 -12.01 -4.43
N ASN A 34 3.07 -10.91 -3.68
CA ASN A 34 3.50 -10.86 -2.28
C ASN A 34 2.70 -11.79 -1.37
N GLU A 35 1.38 -11.87 -1.57
CA GLU A 35 0.51 -12.73 -0.77
C GLU A 35 0.69 -14.20 -1.14
N TYR A 36 0.87 -14.47 -2.43
CA TYR A 36 1.19 -15.79 -2.95
C TYR A 36 2.51 -16.30 -2.38
N ASN A 37 3.59 -15.52 -2.51
CA ASN A 37 4.94 -15.88 -2.07
C ASN A 37 4.98 -16.20 -0.57
N LYS A 38 4.28 -15.38 0.22
CA LYS A 38 4.10 -15.59 1.65
C LYS A 38 3.31 -16.85 1.97
N ALA A 39 2.21 -17.10 1.27
CA ALA A 39 1.39 -18.29 1.50
C ALA A 39 2.19 -19.57 1.21
N VAL A 40 2.91 -19.62 0.08
CA VAL A 40 3.79 -20.74 -0.28
C VAL A 40 4.89 -20.94 0.76
N TYR A 41 5.52 -19.87 1.26
CA TYR A 41 6.53 -19.96 2.32
C TYR A 41 5.99 -20.66 3.58
N PHE A 42 4.82 -20.27 4.08
CA PHE A 42 4.24 -20.88 5.28
C PHE A 42 3.77 -22.32 5.05
N LEU A 43 3.31 -22.66 3.84
CA LEU A 43 2.95 -24.04 3.48
C LEU A 43 4.20 -24.94 3.44
N LYS A 44 5.31 -24.45 2.87
CA LYS A 44 6.62 -25.14 2.88
C LYS A 44 7.18 -25.31 4.29
N LYS A 45 7.18 -24.23 5.08
CA LYS A 45 7.68 -24.21 6.47
C LYS A 45 6.97 -25.22 7.39
N ASN A 46 5.69 -25.49 7.12
CA ASN A 46 4.90 -26.48 7.87
C ASN A 46 4.88 -27.86 7.20
N ASN A 47 5.75 -28.12 6.22
CA ASN A 47 5.87 -29.37 5.48
C ASN A 47 4.59 -29.82 4.75
N ILE A 48 3.68 -28.89 4.43
CA ILE A 48 2.44 -29.19 3.71
C ILE A 48 2.70 -29.24 2.20
N VAL A 49 3.58 -28.37 1.72
CA VAL A 49 4.02 -28.33 0.32
C VAL A 49 5.51 -28.65 0.26
N LYS A 50 5.90 -29.58 -0.61
CA LYS A 50 7.29 -29.99 -0.87
C LYS A 50 7.74 -29.45 -2.24
N GLU A 51 9.05 -29.41 -2.44
CA GLU A 51 9.70 -29.05 -3.70
C GLU A 51 10.37 -30.28 -4.32
N GLN A 52 10.41 -30.34 -5.65
CA GLN A 52 11.11 -31.38 -6.37
C GLN A 52 12.59 -30.97 -6.62
N ASN A 53 13.51 -31.64 -5.90
CA ASN A 53 14.99 -31.49 -5.86
C ASN A 53 15.47 -30.30 -5.00
N GLN A 54 16.14 -30.49 -3.86
CA GLN A 54 17.47 -31.12 -3.72
C GLN A 54 17.52 -32.24 -2.65
N MET A 55 18.45 -33.17 -2.86
CA MET A 55 18.86 -34.22 -1.92
C MET A 55 18.98 -33.71 -0.48
N GLU A 56 18.72 -34.61 0.46
CA GLU A 56 19.02 -34.52 1.90
C GLU A 56 20.26 -33.68 2.19
N ASN A 57 20.06 -32.40 2.36
CA ASN A 57 20.90 -31.57 3.18
C ASN A 57 19.91 -30.76 3.99
N GLN A 58 19.86 -31.08 5.29
CA GLN A 58 19.44 -30.16 6.32
C GLN A 58 20.36 -28.92 6.24
N LYS A 59 20.20 -28.10 5.20
CA LYS A 59 20.61 -26.72 5.24
C LYS A 59 19.71 -26.13 6.30
N LYS A 60 20.29 -25.95 7.49
CA LYS A 60 19.93 -24.89 8.43
C LYS A 60 19.33 -23.77 7.58
N ILE A 61 18.03 -23.52 7.73
CA ILE A 61 17.42 -22.30 7.22
C ILE A 61 18.26 -21.20 7.87
N ASP A 62 19.17 -20.63 7.09
CA ASP A 62 20.07 -19.61 7.57
C ASP A 62 19.19 -18.49 8.08
N LYS A 63 19.39 -18.16 9.35
CA LYS A 63 18.61 -17.24 10.19
C LYS A 63 18.61 -15.77 9.70
N LYS A 64 18.80 -15.48 8.41
CA LYS A 64 19.10 -14.13 7.91
C LYS A 64 18.22 -13.60 6.78
N GLU A 65 17.38 -14.38 6.13
CA GLU A 65 16.38 -13.81 5.21
C GLU A 65 15.09 -13.49 5.95
N LYS A 66 14.64 -12.23 5.86
CA LYS A 66 13.41 -11.76 6.52
C LYS A 66 12.23 -12.51 5.91
N GLU A 67 11.46 -13.21 6.74
CA GLU A 67 10.36 -14.11 6.33
C GLU A 67 9.22 -13.45 5.52
N ILE A 68 9.25 -12.12 5.34
CA ILE A 68 8.23 -11.32 4.66
C ILE A 68 8.63 -11.00 3.21
N ASP A 69 9.93 -11.05 2.88
CA ASP A 69 10.49 -10.71 1.56
C ASP A 69 10.92 -11.95 0.75
N VAL A 70 10.41 -13.13 1.09
CA VAL A 70 10.79 -14.40 0.44
C VAL A 70 10.25 -14.43 -0.98
N LYS A 71 11.09 -14.06 -1.96
CA LYS A 71 10.81 -14.29 -3.37
C LYS A 71 10.85 -15.80 -3.63
N GLN A 72 9.75 -16.35 -4.12
CA GLN A 72 9.74 -17.75 -4.55
C GLN A 72 10.40 -17.85 -5.92
N ASP A 73 11.20 -18.90 -6.13
CA ASP A 73 11.77 -19.14 -7.45
C ASP A 73 10.63 -19.50 -8.44
N PRO A 74 10.48 -18.78 -9.56
CA PRO A 74 9.34 -18.98 -10.47
C PRO A 74 9.41 -20.34 -11.20
N ASN A 75 10.61 -20.89 -11.39
CA ASN A 75 10.81 -22.20 -12.01
C ASN A 75 10.76 -23.35 -10.99
N GLN A 76 10.40 -23.06 -9.74
CA GLN A 76 10.37 -24.03 -8.68
C GLN A 76 9.17 -24.96 -8.83
N LYS A 77 9.42 -26.26 -8.70
CA LYS A 77 8.42 -27.30 -8.86
C LYS A 77 7.89 -27.73 -7.50
N ILE A 78 6.61 -27.48 -7.21
CA ILE A 78 6.01 -27.74 -5.89
C ILE A 78 4.85 -28.75 -5.97
N TYR A 79 4.63 -29.49 -4.90
CA TYR A 79 3.56 -30.49 -4.80
C TYR A 79 3.06 -30.67 -3.36
N LEU A 80 1.86 -31.21 -3.19
CA LEU A 80 1.28 -31.50 -1.88
C LEU A 80 1.99 -32.69 -1.21
N ASN A 81 2.42 -32.51 0.04
CA ASN A 81 3.03 -33.58 0.81
C ASN A 81 1.96 -34.60 1.26
N LYS A 82 1.90 -35.76 0.60
CA LYS A 82 0.99 -36.86 0.97
C LYS A 82 1.40 -37.62 2.24
N GLU A 83 2.66 -37.47 2.68
CA GLU A 83 3.24 -38.15 3.84
C GLU A 83 3.19 -37.31 5.13
N LEU A 84 2.13 -36.52 5.31
CA LEU A 84 1.99 -35.66 6.49
C LEU A 84 1.76 -36.50 7.75
N ASN A 85 2.83 -36.72 8.53
CA ASN A 85 2.73 -37.37 9.83
C ASN A 85 2.46 -36.33 10.93
N LEU A 86 1.18 -36.22 11.33
CA LEU A 86 0.77 -35.38 12.45
C LEU A 86 0.66 -36.24 13.72
N PRO A 87 1.40 -35.95 14.80
CA PRO A 87 1.39 -36.75 16.03
C PRO A 87 0.03 -36.73 16.77
N SER A 88 -0.94 -35.94 16.32
CA SER A 88 -2.33 -35.92 16.80
C SER A 88 -3.23 -35.25 15.76
N LEU A 89 -4.54 -35.59 15.74
CA LEU A 89 -5.59 -34.92 14.93
C LEU A 89 -5.89 -33.48 15.37
N LYS A 90 -4.90 -32.78 15.97
CA LYS A 90 -5.05 -31.39 16.37
C LYS A 90 -4.96 -30.50 15.13
N PRO A 91 -5.81 -29.47 15.02
CA PRO A 91 -5.77 -28.57 13.87
C PRO A 91 -4.42 -27.83 13.83
N LEU A 92 -3.66 -28.03 12.75
CA LEU A 92 -2.40 -27.33 12.53
C LEU A 92 -2.67 -25.85 12.27
N ASN A 93 -2.03 -24.95 13.02
CA ASN A 93 -2.15 -23.51 12.81
C ASN A 93 -0.97 -23.00 11.97
N ILE A 94 -1.25 -22.74 10.69
CA ILE A 94 -0.28 -22.42 9.62
C ILE A 94 -0.12 -20.89 9.44
N LYS A 95 -0.86 -20.11 10.25
CA LYS A 95 -0.75 -18.65 10.28
C LYS A 95 0.58 -18.21 10.92
N PRO A 96 1.11 -17.02 10.54
CA PRO A 96 2.28 -16.43 11.19
C PRO A 96 2.09 -16.34 12.72
N LYS A 97 3.12 -16.71 13.48
CA LYS A 97 3.13 -16.69 14.96
C LYS A 97 4.24 -15.80 15.50
N GLY A 98 4.05 -15.31 16.73
CA GLY A 98 5.08 -14.60 17.48
C GLY A 98 5.56 -13.32 16.78
N LYS A 99 6.89 -13.17 16.65
CA LYS A 99 7.53 -11.95 16.13
C LYS A 99 7.10 -11.58 14.71
N ILE A 100 6.79 -12.58 13.87
CA ILE A 100 6.42 -12.37 12.46
C ILE A 100 5.06 -11.67 12.37
N LYS A 101 4.08 -12.14 13.13
CA LYS A 101 2.74 -11.53 13.17
C LYS A 101 2.80 -10.07 13.63
N LYS A 102 3.65 -9.78 14.63
CA LYS A 102 3.83 -8.42 15.15
C LYS A 102 4.48 -7.50 14.12
N GLN A 103 5.51 -7.96 13.42
CA GLN A 103 6.14 -7.19 12.34
C GLN A 103 5.17 -6.90 11.18
N GLU A 104 4.31 -7.87 10.83
CA GLU A 104 3.28 -7.67 9.80
C GLU A 104 2.24 -6.62 10.21
N GLU A 105 1.80 -6.64 11.47
CA GLU A 105 0.88 -5.64 12.01
C GLU A 105 1.51 -4.25 12.01
N GLU A 106 2.80 -4.14 12.37
CA GLU A 106 3.56 -2.88 12.33
C GLU A 106 3.72 -2.33 10.90
N ILE A 107 4.03 -3.17 9.92
CA ILE A 107 4.13 -2.76 8.51
C ILE A 107 2.77 -2.31 7.98
N LYS A 108 1.71 -3.08 8.24
CA LYS A 108 0.35 -2.70 7.84
C LYS A 108 -0.07 -1.38 8.45
N LEU A 109 0.21 -1.16 9.72
CA LEU A 109 -0.10 0.08 10.41
C LEU A 109 0.63 1.27 9.76
N LYS A 110 1.91 1.11 9.44
CA LYS A 110 2.70 2.15 8.75
C LYS A 110 2.11 2.49 7.38
N LEU A 111 1.78 1.48 6.57
CA LEU A 111 1.15 1.69 5.26
C LEU A 111 -0.20 2.40 5.37
N GLN A 112 -1.03 2.00 6.33
CA GLN A 112 -2.31 2.66 6.61
C GLN A 112 -2.14 4.11 7.05
N GLN A 113 -1.15 4.39 7.89
CA GLN A 113 -0.81 5.75 8.32
C GLN A 113 -0.33 6.61 7.14
N GLU A 114 0.52 6.07 6.27
CA GLU A 114 0.98 6.78 5.06
C GLU A 114 -0.17 7.09 4.10
N GLU A 115 -1.07 6.13 3.87
CA GLU A 115 -2.27 6.35 3.06
C GLU A 115 -3.21 7.39 3.67
N ALA A 116 -3.44 7.31 4.99
CA ALA A 116 -4.24 8.30 5.70
C ALA A 116 -3.62 9.69 5.61
N GLN A 117 -2.30 9.82 5.78
CA GLN A 117 -1.60 11.09 5.62
C GLN A 117 -1.70 11.64 4.19
N LYS A 118 -1.62 10.78 3.16
CA LYS A 118 -1.83 11.18 1.76
C LYS A 118 -3.25 11.73 1.54
N LYS A 119 -4.27 11.04 2.06
CA LYS A 119 -5.67 11.49 1.99
C LYS A 119 -5.87 12.83 2.69
N LEU A 120 -5.34 12.97 3.90
CA LEU A 120 -5.41 14.23 4.66
C LEU A 120 -4.72 15.39 3.93
N LYS A 121 -3.59 15.15 3.27
CA LYS A 121 -2.92 16.18 2.46
C LYS A 121 -3.83 16.68 1.34
N ILE A 122 -4.48 15.76 0.62
CA ILE A 122 -5.42 16.07 -0.47
C ILE A 122 -6.61 16.88 0.06
N GLU A 123 -7.23 16.45 1.16
CA GLU A 123 -8.35 17.18 1.78
C GLU A 123 -7.96 18.60 2.19
N ARG A 124 -6.78 18.76 2.81
CA ARG A 124 -6.26 20.09 3.16
C ARG A 124 -6.06 20.97 1.94
N SER A 125 -5.56 20.42 0.82
CA SER A 125 -5.42 21.15 -0.44
C SER A 125 -6.78 21.67 -0.94
N TYR A 126 -7.82 20.84 -0.91
CA TYR A 126 -9.16 21.24 -1.33
C TYR A 126 -9.78 22.31 -0.43
N ILE A 127 -9.58 22.21 0.88
CA ILE A 127 -10.05 23.23 1.83
C ILE A 127 -9.38 24.58 1.53
N ILE A 128 -8.06 24.59 1.30
CA ILE A 128 -7.31 25.81 0.97
C ILE A 128 -7.82 26.41 -0.35
N GLN A 129 -7.93 25.60 -1.42
CA GLN A 129 -8.46 26.06 -2.71
C GLN A 129 -9.85 26.68 -2.56
N SER A 130 -10.73 26.03 -1.81
CA SER A 130 -12.09 26.52 -1.55
C SER A 130 -12.09 27.89 -0.87
N LYS A 131 -11.21 28.11 0.12
CA LYS A 131 -11.09 29.42 0.79
C LYS A 131 -10.52 30.49 -0.13
N ILE A 132 -9.53 30.16 -0.96
CA ILE A 132 -8.99 31.08 -1.96
C ILE A 132 -10.10 31.53 -2.92
N VAL A 133 -10.89 30.59 -3.45
CA VAL A 133 -11.97 30.92 -4.40
C VAL A 133 -13.04 31.78 -3.75
N VAL A 134 -13.42 31.52 -2.49
CA VAL A 134 -14.40 32.35 -1.77
C VAL A 134 -13.91 33.79 -1.60
N VAL A 135 -12.65 33.98 -1.19
CA VAL A 135 -12.03 35.30 -1.05
C VAL A 135 -11.94 36.02 -2.41
N MET A 136 -11.43 35.34 -3.43
CA MET A 136 -11.27 35.94 -4.77
C MET A 136 -12.61 36.25 -5.44
N LYS A 137 -13.64 35.43 -5.19
CA LYS A 137 -14.99 35.67 -5.74
C LYS A 137 -15.62 36.93 -5.15
N SER A 138 -15.35 37.26 -3.88
CA SER A 138 -15.89 38.46 -3.23
C SER A 138 -15.10 39.72 -3.61
N ARG A 139 -13.77 39.64 -3.68
CA ARG A 139 -12.89 40.78 -3.99
C ARG A 139 -12.73 41.08 -5.48
N LYS A 140 -12.88 40.06 -6.34
CA LYS A 140 -12.64 40.06 -7.79
C LYS A 140 -11.18 40.30 -8.21
N THR A 141 -10.50 41.23 -7.57
CA THR A 141 -9.08 41.57 -7.77
C THR A 141 -8.41 41.70 -6.41
N LEU A 142 -7.26 41.05 -6.20
CA LEU A 142 -6.55 41.10 -4.92
C LEU A 142 -5.04 40.90 -5.11
N ASN A 143 -4.21 41.50 -4.23
CA ASN A 143 -2.78 41.22 -4.20
C ASN A 143 -2.52 39.84 -3.57
N ILE A 144 -1.53 39.10 -4.06
CA ILE A 144 -1.12 37.80 -3.53
C ILE A 144 -0.76 37.85 -2.04
N GLN A 145 -0.15 38.93 -1.55
CA GLN A 145 0.22 39.05 -0.13
C GLN A 145 -1.02 39.18 0.76
N GLU A 146 -2.00 39.97 0.34
CA GLU A 146 -3.27 40.16 1.04
C GLU A 146 -4.11 38.88 1.01
N LEU A 147 -4.15 38.19 -0.13
CA LEU A 147 -4.82 36.90 -0.28
C LEU A 147 -4.25 35.87 0.71
N VAL A 148 -2.93 35.79 0.81
CA VAL A 148 -2.26 34.87 1.75
C VAL A 148 -2.65 35.19 3.19
N GLN A 149 -2.67 36.47 3.57
CA GLN A 149 -3.06 36.88 4.93
C GLN A 149 -4.53 36.53 5.22
N GLU A 150 -5.47 36.90 4.33
CA GLU A 150 -6.89 36.60 4.52
C GLU A 150 -7.13 35.07 4.61
N VAL A 151 -6.55 34.28 3.71
CA VAL A 151 -6.73 32.82 3.70
C VAL A 151 -6.10 32.18 4.94
N THR A 152 -4.94 32.66 5.38
CA THR A 152 -4.31 32.15 6.62
C THR A 152 -5.21 32.41 7.82
N ASN A 153 -5.73 33.64 7.96
CA ASN A 153 -6.62 34.02 9.07
C ASN A 153 -7.91 33.19 9.09
N LEU A 154 -8.49 32.90 7.91
CA LEU A 154 -9.69 32.05 7.80
C LEU A 154 -9.43 30.58 8.17
N LEU A 155 -8.20 30.10 8.00
CA LEU A 155 -7.85 28.69 8.22
C LEU A 155 -7.21 28.41 9.58
N VAL A 156 -6.80 29.43 10.33
CA VAL A 156 -6.18 29.30 11.67
C VAL A 156 -6.99 28.41 12.62
N ASN A 157 -8.32 28.49 12.59
CA ASN A 157 -9.21 27.70 13.46
C ASN A 157 -9.36 26.23 13.02
N ILE A 158 -8.92 25.88 11.81
CA ILE A 158 -9.02 24.53 11.26
C ILE A 158 -7.65 23.83 11.32
N PHE A 159 -6.62 24.47 10.78
CA PHE A 159 -5.24 23.98 10.85
C PHE A 159 -4.24 25.08 10.52
N GLN A 160 -3.00 24.91 11.01
CA GLN A 160 -1.89 25.77 10.63
C GLN A 160 -1.50 25.54 9.16
N VAL A 161 -1.55 26.59 8.35
CA VAL A 161 -1.24 26.57 6.92
C VAL A 161 0.12 27.21 6.68
N GLN A 162 0.94 26.60 5.83
CA GLN A 162 2.17 27.23 5.39
C GLN A 162 1.89 28.13 4.17
N ILE A 163 2.57 29.26 4.09
CA ILE A 163 2.47 30.20 2.96
C ILE A 163 2.76 29.49 1.62
N LYS A 164 3.68 28.52 1.63
CA LYS A 164 4.03 27.71 0.46
C LYS A 164 2.83 26.93 -0.08
N ASP A 165 2.02 26.34 0.80
CA ASP A 165 0.86 25.54 0.39
C ASP A 165 -0.19 26.41 -0.29
N ILE A 166 -0.44 27.62 0.24
CA ILE A 166 -1.38 28.58 -0.36
C ILE A 166 -0.89 29.00 -1.74
N LYS A 167 0.38 29.34 -1.90
CA LYS A 167 0.95 29.72 -3.20
C LYS A 167 0.83 28.59 -4.23
N GLN A 168 1.13 27.36 -3.84
CA GLN A 168 0.93 26.18 -4.70
C GLN A 168 -0.54 26.04 -5.13
N GLN A 169 -1.50 26.25 -4.23
CA GLN A 169 -2.91 26.19 -4.58
C GLN A 169 -3.35 27.35 -5.50
N VAL A 170 -2.76 28.54 -5.36
CA VAL A 170 -3.00 29.66 -6.29
C VAL A 170 -2.54 29.28 -7.70
N ASP A 171 -1.34 28.73 -7.85
CA ASP A 171 -0.83 28.32 -9.16
C ASP A 171 -1.73 27.23 -9.80
N GLN A 172 -2.19 26.25 -9.00
CA GLN A 172 -3.16 25.23 -9.45
C GLN A 172 -4.52 25.81 -9.86
N LEU A 173 -4.96 26.91 -9.24
CA LEU A 173 -6.20 27.60 -9.62
C LEU A 173 -6.02 28.46 -10.87
N ILE A 174 -4.81 28.97 -11.13
CA ILE A 174 -4.47 29.63 -12.39
C ILE A 174 -4.43 28.61 -13.53
N GLU A 175 -3.82 27.44 -13.33
CA GLU A 175 -3.78 26.34 -14.31
C GLU A 175 -5.16 25.84 -14.74
N ARG A 176 -6.17 26.01 -13.88
CA ARG A 176 -7.57 25.63 -14.14
C ARG A 176 -8.45 26.82 -14.55
N ASP A 177 -7.85 27.96 -14.89
CA ASP A 177 -8.52 29.18 -15.33
C ASP A 177 -9.54 29.76 -14.33
N TYR A 178 -9.41 29.47 -13.03
CA TYR A 178 -10.22 30.14 -11.99
C TYR A 178 -9.67 31.51 -11.62
N LEU A 179 -8.35 31.69 -11.74
CA LEU A 179 -7.62 32.91 -11.43
C LEU A 179 -6.70 33.27 -12.59
N LYS A 180 -6.40 34.55 -12.76
CA LYS A 180 -5.44 35.05 -13.75
C LYS A 180 -4.57 36.13 -13.13
N ARG A 181 -3.29 36.15 -13.46
CA ARG A 181 -2.40 37.25 -13.08
C ARG A 181 -2.68 38.47 -13.95
N ASP A 182 -2.58 39.65 -13.36
CA ASP A 182 -2.65 40.90 -14.11
C ASP A 182 -1.52 40.99 -15.16
N THR A 183 -1.77 41.70 -16.25
CA THR A 183 -0.80 41.84 -17.35
C THR A 183 0.31 42.84 -17.05
N GLN A 184 0.05 43.82 -16.17
CA GLN A 184 1.02 44.85 -15.78
C GLN A 184 1.75 44.46 -14.49
N ASN A 185 1.06 43.84 -13.53
CA ASN A 185 1.62 43.46 -12.25
C ASN A 185 1.28 42.02 -11.83
N PHE A 186 2.26 41.12 -11.94
CA PHE A 186 2.13 39.71 -11.56
C PHE A 186 1.78 39.46 -10.07
N SER A 187 1.88 40.47 -9.20
CA SER A 187 1.47 40.38 -7.79
C SER A 187 -0.04 40.46 -7.62
N ILE A 188 -0.76 40.94 -8.63
CA ILE A 188 -2.22 41.09 -8.63
C ILE A 188 -2.85 39.89 -9.32
N LEU A 189 -3.90 39.37 -8.69
CA LEU A 189 -4.71 38.26 -9.18
C LEU A 189 -6.12 38.75 -9.48
N HIS A 190 -6.70 38.24 -10.57
CA HIS A 190 -8.09 38.46 -10.97
C HIS A 190 -8.85 37.14 -10.96
N TYR A 191 -10.09 37.17 -10.50
CA TYR A 191 -11.01 36.05 -10.57
C TYR A 191 -11.63 35.94 -11.98
N GLN A 192 -11.73 34.72 -12.53
CA GLN A 192 -12.11 34.48 -13.93
C GLN A 192 -13.48 33.79 -14.16
N ALA A 193 -14.30 33.58 -13.12
CA ALA A 193 -15.62 32.98 -13.31
C ALA A 193 -16.72 33.98 -13.69
#